data_AF-A0AAW0YDR7-F1
#
_entry.id   AF-A0AAW0YDR7-F1
#
_cell.length_a   1.000
_cell.length_b   1.000
_cell.length_c   1.000
_cell.angle_alpha   90.00
_cell.angle_beta   90.00
_cell.angle_gamma   90.00
#
_symmetry.space_group_name_H-M   'P 1'
#
loop_
_entity.id
_entity.type
_entity.pdbx_description
1 polymer ?
#
loop_
_entity_poly.entity_id
_entity_poly.type
_entity_poly.pdbx_seq_one_letter_code
_entity_poly.pdbx_strand_id
1 'polypeptide(L)'
;MSIKCGADKRDEILRQTAKEYSEYLEVDATSERCTLDRELESMLTRLEEYGSLLERTRSESRHTLDVLVPQVYSNYQALQRTFQNIDHLEMLVKRVKEDLVKMETSVNQAEADLGTSHSFTTVIRPLFFKKDQYPVRTPTSSQLSFQPPQIFHAEDYFTRDVQKTDASSLMLPQ
;
A
#
# COMPACT_ATOMS: atom_id res chain seq x y z
N MET A 1 -88.18 -71.70 -12.63
CA MET A 1 -86.72 -71.57 -12.44
C MET A 1 -86.11 -70.34 -13.15
N SER A 2 -86.79 -69.68 -14.10
CA SER A 2 -86.22 -68.56 -14.89
C SER A 2 -86.13 -67.17 -14.22
N ILE A 3 -86.88 -66.89 -13.14
CA ILE A 3 -86.94 -65.53 -12.56
C ILE A 3 -85.67 -65.18 -11.76
N LYS A 4 -85.00 -66.17 -11.14
CA LYS A 4 -83.73 -65.95 -10.43
C LYS A 4 -82.57 -65.57 -11.36
N CYS A 5 -82.53 -66.15 -12.57
CA CYS A 5 -81.49 -65.90 -13.57
C CYS A 5 -81.46 -64.43 -14.06
N GLY A 6 -82.64 -63.79 -14.17
CA GLY A 6 -82.73 -62.38 -14.58
C GLY A 6 -82.40 -61.37 -13.48
N ALA A 7 -82.54 -61.73 -12.20
CA ALA A 7 -82.15 -60.88 -11.07
C ALA A 7 -80.63 -60.88 -10.88
N ASP A 8 -80.01 -62.06 -10.99
CA ASP A 8 -78.57 -62.26 -10.88
C ASP A 8 -77.80 -61.44 -11.93
N LYS A 9 -78.31 -61.44 -13.17
CA LYS A 9 -77.72 -60.66 -14.27
C LYS A 9 -77.84 -59.15 -14.08
N ARG A 10 -78.87 -58.65 -13.39
CA ARG A 10 -79.02 -57.21 -13.09
C ARG A 10 -78.10 -56.77 -11.97
N ASP A 11 -77.95 -57.59 -10.94
CA ASP A 11 -77.01 -57.34 -9.84
C ASP A 11 -75.56 -57.30 -10.36
N GLU A 12 -75.22 -58.19 -11.29
CA GLU A 12 -73.90 -58.21 -11.92
C GLU A 12 -73.63 -56.91 -12.71
N ILE A 13 -74.60 -56.46 -13.51
CA ILE A 13 -74.49 -55.19 -14.25
C ILE A 13 -74.35 -54.02 -13.28
N LEU A 14 -75.16 -53.98 -12.22
CA LEU A 14 -75.09 -52.91 -11.22
C LEU A 14 -73.73 -52.86 -10.53
N ARG A 15 -73.16 -54.02 -10.15
CA ARG A 15 -71.83 -54.11 -9.55
C ARG A 15 -70.74 -53.68 -10.52
N GLN A 16 -70.81 -54.11 -11.77
CA GLN A 16 -69.85 -53.73 -12.79
C GLN A 16 -69.91 -52.22 -13.08
N THR A 17 -71.10 -51.65 -13.23
CA THR A 17 -71.27 -50.20 -13.41
C THR A 17 -70.80 -49.42 -12.18
N ALA A 18 -71.14 -49.86 -10.96
CA ALA A 18 -70.66 -49.20 -9.74
C ALA A 18 -69.13 -49.24 -9.64
N LYS A 19 -68.51 -50.35 -10.03
CA LYS A 19 -67.05 -50.50 -10.09
C LYS A 19 -66.42 -49.54 -11.10
N GLU A 20 -66.93 -49.51 -12.33
CA GLU A 20 -66.44 -48.62 -13.40
C GLU A 20 -66.58 -47.14 -13.01
N TYR A 21 -67.67 -46.75 -12.34
CA TYR A 21 -67.83 -45.38 -11.82
C TYR A 21 -66.90 -45.10 -10.64
N SER A 22 -66.64 -46.08 -9.76
CA SER A 22 -65.70 -45.90 -8.64
C SER A 22 -64.25 -45.72 -9.11
N GLU A 23 -63.84 -46.43 -10.16
CA GLU A 23 -62.51 -46.27 -10.79
C GLU A 23 -62.33 -44.87 -11.38
N TYR A 24 -63.40 -44.23 -11.88
CA TYR A 24 -63.34 -42.85 -12.36
C TYR A 24 -63.19 -41.81 -11.24
N LEU A 25 -63.58 -42.16 -10.01
CA LEU A 25 -63.47 -41.29 -8.83
C LEU A 25 -62.13 -41.48 -8.09
N GLU A 26 -61.41 -42.58 -8.34
CA GLU A 26 -60.07 -42.81 -7.81
C GLU A 26 -59.03 -42.02 -8.62
N VAL A 27 -58.68 -40.83 -8.13
CA VAL A 27 -57.61 -40.00 -8.69
C VAL A 27 -56.30 -40.31 -7.95
N ASP A 28 -55.34 -40.93 -8.64
CA ASP A 28 -53.98 -41.11 -8.14
C ASP A 28 -53.10 -39.88 -8.46
N ALA A 29 -53.01 -38.97 -7.50
CA ALA A 29 -52.15 -37.78 -7.57
C ALA A 29 -50.72 -38.03 -7.03
N THR A 30 -50.32 -39.28 -6.77
CA THR A 30 -49.03 -39.59 -6.13
C THR A 30 -47.83 -39.10 -6.95
N SER A 31 -47.91 -39.19 -8.28
CA SER A 31 -46.85 -38.73 -9.19
C SER A 31 -46.67 -37.20 -9.16
N GLU A 32 -47.79 -36.47 -9.18
CA GLU A 32 -47.80 -35.00 -9.13
C GLU A 32 -47.25 -34.50 -7.80
N ARG A 33 -47.69 -35.11 -6.70
CA ARG A 33 -47.16 -34.84 -5.36
C ARG A 33 -45.65 -35.10 -5.28
N CYS A 34 -45.18 -36.23 -5.80
CA CYS A 34 -43.76 -36.55 -5.81
C CYS A 34 -42.93 -35.57 -6.65
N THR A 35 -43.51 -35.03 -7.72
CA THR A 35 -42.87 -34.00 -8.54
C THR A 35 -42.75 -32.68 -7.77
N LEU A 36 -43.83 -32.25 -7.12
CA LEU A 36 -43.83 -31.05 -6.26
C LEU A 36 -42.82 -31.17 -5.11
N ASP A 37 -42.78 -32.32 -4.43
CA ASP A 37 -41.83 -32.55 -3.33
C ASP A 37 -40.38 -32.40 -3.82
N ARG A 38 -40.04 -32.94 -5.00
CA ARG A 38 -38.69 -32.78 -5.59
C ARG A 38 -38.36 -31.34 -5.95
N GLU A 39 -39.31 -30.61 -6.52
CA GLU A 39 -39.11 -29.20 -6.86
C GLU A 39 -38.92 -28.34 -5.61
N LEU A 40 -39.68 -28.62 -4.54
CA LEU A 40 -39.56 -27.93 -3.27
C LEU A 40 -38.18 -28.16 -2.64
N GLU A 41 -37.70 -29.40 -2.59
CA GLU A 41 -36.35 -29.70 -2.08
C GLU A 41 -35.25 -29.02 -2.91
N SER A 42 -35.40 -28.99 -4.24
CA SER A 42 -34.48 -28.25 -5.12
C SER A 42 -34.48 -26.75 -4.82
N MET A 43 -35.66 -26.15 -4.61
CA MET A 43 -35.76 -24.73 -4.23
C MET A 43 -35.16 -24.45 -2.84
N LEU A 44 -35.39 -25.32 -1.86
CA LEU A 44 -34.79 -25.19 -0.52
C LEU A 44 -33.26 -25.25 -0.59
N THR A 45 -32.71 -26.22 -1.33
CA THR A 45 -31.25 -26.33 -1.55
C THR A 45 -30.69 -25.06 -2.17
N ARG A 46 -31.33 -24.53 -3.22
CA ARG A 46 -30.89 -23.29 -3.87
C ARG A 46 -30.97 -22.08 -2.94
N LEU A 47 -31.95 -22.00 -2.04
CA LEU A 47 -32.03 -20.93 -1.04
C LEU A 47 -30.88 -20.99 -0.03
N GLU A 48 -30.48 -22.19 0.40
CA GLU A 48 -29.32 -22.38 1.29
C GLU A 48 -28.01 -21.96 0.60
N GLU A 49 -27.85 -22.30 -0.68
CA GLU A 49 -26.73 -21.85 -1.50
C GLU A 49 -26.70 -20.32 -1.63
N TYR A 50 -27.84 -19.69 -1.92
CA TYR A 50 -27.94 -18.23 -1.99
C TYR A 50 -27.60 -17.56 -0.66
N GLY A 51 -28.04 -18.13 0.47
CA GLY A 51 -27.66 -17.66 1.80
C GLY A 51 -26.15 -17.73 2.02
N SER A 52 -25.53 -18.83 1.61
CA SER A 52 -24.07 -19.03 1.71
C SER A 52 -23.29 -18.04 0.84
N LEU A 53 -23.76 -17.77 -0.38
CA LEU A 53 -23.16 -16.77 -1.28
C LEU A 53 -23.31 -15.35 -0.71
N LEU A 54 -24.45 -15.04 -0.11
CA LEU A 54 -24.69 -13.74 0.52
C LEU A 54 -23.74 -13.51 1.69
N GLU A 55 -23.59 -14.51 2.56
CA GLU A 55 -22.70 -14.40 3.72
C GLU A 55 -21.23 -14.29 3.28
N ARG A 56 -20.83 -15.05 2.25
CA ARG A 56 -19.48 -14.92 1.66
C ARG A 56 -19.24 -13.51 1.11
N THR A 57 -20.20 -12.98 0.35
CA THR A 57 -20.10 -11.62 -0.22
C THR A 57 -20.01 -10.56 0.87
N ARG A 58 -20.81 -10.71 1.93
CA ARG A 58 -20.78 -9.83 3.09
C ARG A 58 -19.45 -9.90 3.82
N SER A 59 -18.93 -11.10 4.05
CA SER A 59 -17.63 -11.33 4.68
C SER A 59 -16.49 -10.74 3.85
N GLU A 60 -16.52 -10.90 2.53
CA GLU A 60 -15.52 -10.34 1.61
C GLU A 60 -15.56 -8.81 1.60
N SER A 61 -16.76 -8.22 1.62
CA SER A 61 -16.94 -6.77 1.74
C SER A 61 -16.36 -6.23 3.04
N ARG A 62 -16.63 -6.91 4.16
CA ARG A 62 -16.03 -6.59 5.47
C ARG A 62 -14.52 -6.70 5.45
N HIS A 63 -13.97 -7.80 4.94
CA HIS A 63 -12.53 -7.98 4.81
C HIS A 63 -11.90 -6.85 3.98
N THR A 64 -12.55 -6.44 2.89
CA THR A 64 -12.05 -5.35 2.05
C THR A 64 -12.00 -4.02 2.81
N LEU A 65 -13.08 -3.66 3.51
CA LEU A 65 -13.19 -2.39 4.22
C LEU A 65 -12.36 -2.35 5.51
N ASP A 66 -12.34 -3.44 6.27
CA ASP A 66 -11.76 -3.49 7.61
C ASP A 66 -10.27 -3.86 7.58
N VAL A 67 -9.81 -4.55 6.52
CA VAL A 67 -8.43 -5.04 6.41
C VAL A 67 -7.71 -4.40 5.23
N LEU A 68 -8.22 -4.61 4.01
CA LEU A 68 -7.47 -4.24 2.80
C LEU A 68 -7.33 -2.72 2.65
N VAL A 69 -8.41 -1.96 2.84
CA VAL A 69 -8.39 -0.49 2.72
C VAL A 69 -7.42 0.15 3.72
N PRO A 70 -7.45 -0.18 5.03
CA PRO A 70 -6.48 0.33 5.99
C PRO A 70 -5.03 -0.07 5.66
N GLN A 71 -4.80 -1.29 5.18
CA GLN A 71 -3.47 -1.73 4.75
C GLN A 71 -2.93 -0.91 3.58
N VAL A 72 -3.76 -0.69 2.54
CA VAL A 72 -3.39 0.15 1.40
C VAL A 72 -3.08 1.57 1.86
N TYR A 73 -3.89 2.13 2.76
CA TYR A 73 -3.65 3.47 3.30
C TYR A 73 -2.34 3.55 4.10
N SER A 74 -2.05 2.56 4.94
CA SER A 74 -0.77 2.47 5.66
C SER A 74 0.42 2.40 4.71
N ASN A 75 0.32 1.58 3.66
CA ASN A 75 1.36 1.47 2.64
C ASN A 75 1.55 2.79 1.87
N TYR A 76 0.45 3.48 1.57
CA TYR A 76 0.51 4.81 0.96
C TYR A 76 1.23 5.82 1.84
N GLN A 77 0.96 5.85 3.15
CA GLN A 77 1.68 6.71 4.09
C GLN A 77 3.18 6.36 4.17
N ALA A 78 3.52 5.07 4.17
CA ALA A 78 4.92 4.64 4.13
C ALA A 78 5.62 5.11 2.84
N LEU A 79 4.94 4.99 1.70
CA LEU A 79 5.44 5.46 0.41
C LEU A 79 5.63 6.99 0.41
N GLN A 80 4.70 7.75 0.99
CA GLN A 80 4.81 9.21 1.09
C GLN A 80 6.05 9.64 1.89
N ARG A 81 6.37 8.95 2.99
CA ARG A 81 7.61 9.21 3.76
C ARG A 81 8.86 8.90 2.93
N THR A 82 8.82 7.84 2.13
CA THR A 82 9.93 7.51 1.22
C THR A 82 10.13 8.61 0.17
N PHE A 83 9.06 9.15 -0.41
CA PHE A 83 9.17 10.27 -1.35
C PHE A 83 9.74 11.53 -0.68
N GLN A 84 9.30 11.86 0.54
CA GLN A 84 9.89 12.97 1.30
C GLN A 84 11.39 12.76 1.55
N ASN A 85 11.82 11.55 1.87
CA ASN A 85 13.25 11.23 2.01
C ASN A 85 14.01 11.39 0.70
N ILE A 86 13.39 11.08 -0.44
CA ILE A 86 13.99 11.31 -1.77
C ILE A 86 14.14 12.81 -2.03
N ASP A 87 13.11 13.61 -1.76
CA ASP A 87 13.17 15.07 -1.93
C ASP A 87 14.25 15.71 -1.03
N HIS A 88 14.34 15.26 0.22
CA HIS A 88 15.37 15.67 1.17
C HIS A 88 16.78 15.33 0.67
N LEU A 89 16.95 14.12 0.13
CA LEU A 89 18.21 13.71 -0.48
C LEU A 89 18.56 14.57 -1.70
N GLU A 90 17.58 14.91 -2.54
CA GLU A 90 17.81 15.78 -3.69
C GLU A 90 18.28 17.18 -3.26
N MET A 91 17.67 17.76 -2.21
CA MET A 91 18.11 19.03 -1.64
C MET A 91 19.53 18.95 -1.09
N LEU A 92 19.87 17.87 -0.37
CA LEU A 92 21.21 17.66 0.15
C LEU A 92 22.23 17.60 -0.99
N VAL A 93 21.96 16.82 -2.05
CA VAL A 93 22.85 16.71 -3.22
C VAL A 93 23.03 18.06 -3.91
N LYS A 94 21.97 18.87 -4.05
CA LYS A 94 22.07 20.24 -4.56
C LYS A 94 23.00 21.09 -3.70
N ARG A 95 22.87 21.03 -2.37
CA ARG A 95 23.75 21.77 -1.45
C ARG A 95 25.21 21.33 -1.57
N VAL A 96 25.47 20.03 -1.59
CA VAL A 96 26.83 19.49 -1.75
C VAL A 96 27.46 20.00 -3.04
N LYS A 97 26.69 20.01 -4.14
CA LYS A 97 27.14 20.54 -5.43
C LYS A 97 27.52 22.03 -5.34
N GLU A 98 26.68 22.85 -4.71
CA GLU A 98 26.97 24.28 -4.53
C GLU A 98 28.24 24.51 -3.71
N ASP A 99 28.42 23.76 -2.62
CA ASP A 99 29.58 23.90 -1.75
C ASP A 99 30.86 23.40 -2.43
N LEU A 100 30.78 22.36 -3.28
CA LEU A 100 31.89 21.90 -4.12
C LEU A 100 32.29 22.96 -5.15
N VAL A 101 31.33 23.60 -5.83
CA VAL A 101 31.62 24.69 -6.78
C VAL A 101 32.30 25.86 -6.06
N LYS A 102 31.81 26.27 -4.88
CA LYS A 102 32.47 27.32 -4.08
C LYS A 102 33.89 26.93 -3.70
N MET A 103 34.10 25.70 -3.24
CA MET A 103 35.42 25.19 -2.88
C MET A 103 36.37 25.21 -4.10
N GLU A 104 35.92 24.72 -5.26
CA GLU A 104 36.69 24.74 -6.51
C GLU A 104 37.07 26.17 -6.91
N THR A 105 36.14 27.13 -6.84
CA THR A 105 36.45 28.54 -7.13
C THR A 105 37.45 29.13 -6.15
N SER A 106 37.36 28.81 -4.85
CA SER A 106 38.30 29.29 -3.84
C SER A 106 39.70 28.70 -4.03
N VAL A 107 39.80 27.43 -4.42
CA VAL A 107 41.09 26.77 -4.73
C VAL A 107 41.70 27.41 -5.96
N ASN A 108 40.94 27.54 -7.05
CA ASN A 108 41.42 28.19 -8.28
C ASN A 108 41.89 29.63 -8.02
N GLN A 109 41.18 30.39 -7.19
CA GLN A 109 41.58 31.74 -6.79
C GLN A 109 42.88 31.72 -5.97
N ALA A 110 43.00 30.83 -4.99
CA ALA A 110 44.21 30.70 -4.18
C ALA A 110 45.42 30.30 -5.03
N GLU A 111 45.26 29.38 -6.00
CA GLU A 111 46.30 28.99 -6.95
C GLU A 111 46.70 30.14 -7.88
N ALA A 112 45.73 30.94 -8.33
CA ALA A 112 46.01 32.14 -9.13
C ALA A 112 46.75 33.22 -8.32
N ASP A 113 46.36 33.44 -7.07
CA ASP A 113 46.96 34.44 -6.17
C ASP A 113 48.38 34.06 -5.71
N LEU A 114 48.64 32.76 -5.52
CA LEU A 114 49.99 32.22 -5.28
C LEU A 114 50.83 32.13 -6.57
N GLY A 115 50.19 32.28 -7.74
CA GLY A 115 50.77 32.06 -9.06
C GLY A 115 51.17 30.60 -9.27
N THR A 116 51.42 30.20 -10.52
CA THR A 116 52.07 28.93 -10.88
C THR A 116 53.56 28.93 -10.44
N SER A 117 53.82 29.23 -9.18
CA SER A 117 55.16 29.36 -8.61
C SER A 117 55.70 27.98 -8.29
N HIS A 118 56.29 27.35 -9.30
CA HIS A 118 57.42 26.46 -9.11
C HIS A 118 58.57 27.25 -8.44
N SER A 119 58.47 27.59 -7.16
CA SER A 119 59.61 28.07 -6.38
C SER A 119 59.30 28.12 -4.88
N PHE A 120 59.46 26.99 -4.19
CA PHE A 120 59.54 26.96 -2.73
C PHE A 120 60.89 27.49 -2.20
N THR A 121 61.72 28.08 -3.06
CA THR A 121 63.07 28.52 -2.69
C THR A 121 63.10 30.01 -2.49
N THR A 122 62.73 30.50 -1.31
CA THR A 122 63.04 31.89 -0.92
C THR A 122 63.33 31.98 0.58
N VAL A 123 64.63 31.78 0.87
CA VAL A 123 65.49 32.43 1.89
C VAL A 123 65.14 32.36 3.38
N ILE A 124 65.87 31.49 4.09
CA ILE A 124 66.36 31.77 5.44
C ILE A 124 67.57 32.72 5.29
N ARG A 125 67.44 33.99 5.69
CA ARG A 125 68.58 34.91 5.88
C ARG A 125 68.92 34.99 7.37
N PRO A 126 70.20 34.87 7.78
CA PRO A 126 70.59 34.96 9.18
C PRO A 126 70.57 36.41 9.67
N LEU A 127 69.99 36.60 10.86
CA LEU A 127 69.76 37.86 11.55
C LEU A 127 71.04 38.42 12.18
N PHE A 128 71.96 39.05 11.45
CA PHE A 128 72.92 39.98 12.03
C PHE A 128 73.27 41.09 11.04
N PHE A 129 73.58 42.28 11.56
CA PHE A 129 73.93 43.55 10.90
C PHE A 129 72.78 44.55 10.70
N LYS A 130 72.70 45.48 11.66
CA LYS A 130 72.02 46.77 11.55
C LYS A 130 72.88 47.72 10.72
N LYS A 131 72.28 48.45 9.78
CA LYS A 131 72.20 49.93 9.75
C LYS A 131 71.96 50.49 8.32
N ASP A 132 71.09 51.50 8.29
CA ASP A 132 70.79 52.51 7.25
C ASP A 132 69.87 52.16 6.05
N GLN A 133 68.59 52.38 6.30
CA GLN A 133 67.61 53.20 5.56
C GLN A 133 67.77 53.38 4.03
N TYR A 134 67.01 52.56 3.29
CA TYR A 134 66.48 52.89 1.96
C TYR A 134 64.98 52.49 1.93
N PRO A 135 64.09 53.25 1.27
CA PRO A 135 62.68 52.87 1.17
C PRO A 135 62.55 51.72 0.16
N VAL A 136 62.85 50.50 0.61
CA VAL A 136 62.45 49.29 -0.10
C VAL A 136 60.94 49.22 0.04
N ARG A 137 60.26 49.52 -1.06
CA ARG A 137 58.82 49.33 -1.22
C ARG A 137 58.56 47.83 -1.05
N THR A 138 58.24 47.43 0.17
CA THR A 138 57.73 46.08 0.45
C THR A 138 56.52 45.88 -0.44
N PRO A 139 56.45 44.84 -1.28
CA PRO A 139 55.18 44.48 -1.88
C PRO A 139 54.25 44.26 -0.70
N THR A 140 53.13 44.98 -0.71
CA THR A 140 52.07 44.82 0.26
C THR A 140 51.71 43.34 0.22
N SER A 141 52.19 42.58 1.20
CA SER A 141 51.64 41.28 1.52
C SER A 141 50.22 41.61 1.95
N SER A 142 49.30 41.66 1.00
CA SER A 142 47.91 41.39 1.26
C SER A 142 47.93 40.05 1.97
N GLN A 143 47.77 40.09 3.30
CA GLN A 143 47.71 38.89 4.13
C GLN A 143 46.70 37.97 3.47
N LEU A 144 47.16 36.86 2.89
CA LEU A 144 46.30 35.81 2.40
C LEU A 144 45.59 35.23 3.64
N SER A 145 44.41 35.78 3.97
CA SER A 145 43.62 35.32 5.10
C SER A 145 42.82 34.10 4.67
N PHE A 146 43.21 32.92 5.13
CA PHE A 146 42.45 31.70 4.92
C PHE A 146 41.09 31.80 5.62
N GLN A 147 40.01 31.69 4.86
CA GLN A 147 38.66 31.56 5.39
C GLN A 147 38.19 30.11 5.20
N PRO A 148 37.97 29.34 6.29
CA PRO A 148 37.51 27.97 6.16
C PRO A 148 36.11 27.91 5.51
N PRO A 149 35.86 26.95 4.61
CA PRO A 149 34.56 26.80 3.97
C PRO A 149 33.49 26.38 4.98
N GLN A 150 32.26 26.86 4.80
CA GLN A 150 31.12 26.39 5.58
C GLN A 150 30.73 24.99 5.13
N ILE A 151 30.84 24.03 6.04
CA ILE A 151 30.48 22.63 5.82
C ILE A 151 29.00 22.46 6.13
N PHE A 152 28.23 21.85 5.23
CA PHE A 152 26.83 21.50 5.48
C PHE A 152 26.74 20.31 6.46
N HIS A 153 25.67 20.27 7.24
CA HIS A 153 25.33 19.12 8.08
C HIS A 153 24.19 18.34 7.42
N ALA A 154 24.38 17.03 7.20
CA ALA A 154 23.39 16.20 6.52
C ALA A 154 22.12 16.02 7.38
N GLU A 155 22.27 16.13 8.69
CA GLU A 155 21.19 16.04 9.68
C GLU A 155 20.14 17.15 9.50
N ASP A 156 20.52 18.31 8.96
CA ASP A 156 19.60 19.42 8.71
C ASP A 156 18.59 19.12 7.59
N TYR A 157 18.89 18.13 6.74
CA TYR A 157 18.06 17.73 5.60
C TYR A 157 17.16 16.55 5.90
N PHE A 158 17.43 15.78 6.95
CA PHE A 158 16.58 14.67 7.38
C PHE A 158 16.02 14.98 8.76
N THR A 159 14.82 15.58 8.81
CA THR A 159 14.07 15.66 10.06
C THR A 159 13.85 14.25 10.58
N ARG A 160 14.34 13.98 11.81
CA ARG A 160 13.94 12.78 12.55
C ARG A 160 12.45 12.89 12.79
N ASP A 161 11.65 12.29 11.91
CA ASP A 161 10.26 11.97 12.22
C ASP A 161 10.26 11.03 13.41
N VAL A 162 10.25 11.61 14.61
CA VAL A 162 9.95 10.89 15.84
C VAL A 162 8.50 10.46 15.70
N GLN A 163 8.33 9.25 15.16
CA GLN A 163 7.12 8.47 15.27
C GLN A 163 6.84 8.20 16.75
N LYS A 164 6.30 9.22 17.44
CA LYS A 164 5.49 9.04 18.64
C LYS A 164 4.14 8.55 18.16
N THR A 165 4.11 7.34 17.63
CA THR A 165 2.87 6.66 17.25
C THR A 165 2.46 5.87 18.47
N ASP A 166 1.41 6.38 19.11
CA ASP A 166 0.87 5.94 20.39
C ASP A 166 0.84 4.41 20.55
N ALA A 167 1.62 3.93 21.52
CA ALA A 167 1.51 2.58 22.08
C ALA A 167 0.19 2.35 22.87
N SER A 168 -0.83 3.20 22.68
CA SER A 168 -2.09 3.16 23.43
C SER A 168 -3.29 2.58 22.65
N SER A 169 -3.14 2.20 21.37
CA SER A 169 -4.25 1.58 20.60
C SER A 169 -4.24 0.05 20.55
N LEU A 170 -3.34 -0.62 21.29
CA LEU A 170 -3.37 -2.07 21.49
C LEU A 170 -4.29 -2.43 22.68
N MET A 171 -5.58 -2.14 22.56
CA MET A 171 -6.62 -2.88 23.29
C MET A 171 -7.85 -3.05 22.38
N LEU A 172 -7.95 -4.23 21.77
CA LEU A 172 -9.23 -4.74 21.28
C LEU A 172 -10.16 -4.99 22.48
N PRO A 173 -11.44 -4.59 22.44
CA PRO A 173 -12.44 -5.23 23.27
C PRO A 173 -12.73 -6.63 22.74
N GLN A 174 -12.94 -7.57 23.66
CA GLN A 174 -13.45 -8.92 23.38
C GLN A 174 -14.87 -8.89 22.84
#